data_AF-A8P651-F1
#
_entry.id   AF-A8P651-F1
#
_cell.length_a   1.000
_cell.length_b   1.000
_cell.length_c   1.000
_cell.angle_alpha   90.00
_cell.angle_beta   90.00
_cell.angle_gamma   90.00
#
_symmetry.space_group_name_H-M   'P 1'
#
loop_
_entity.id
_entity.type
_entity.pdbx_description
1 polymer ?
#
loop_
_entity_poly.entity_id
_entity_poly.type
_entity_poly.pdbx_seq_one_letter_code
_entity_poly.pdbx_strand_id
1 'polypeptide(L)'
;MASTNPLHAPVSSAQYSSYSSLSGALIDPSHKFESPFRRWLPQSSYTPASKWRSTTGTDGHQIPAISFDFIGHSKQGVPMRELNMRSLSALAQMMDRANESVFASSGLQRITLRIMWPGYTHVEWARAIDLVSHGPMTRAQLAQVLAQNFARFMDVARTERPDVSEYAIGPGGIQFEHLVLVGIHNVFEDVWQADVAIDRR
;
A
#
# COMPACT_ATOMS: atom_id res chain seq x y z
N MET A 1 20.01 24.87 26.19
CA MET A 1 21.48 25.03 26.09
C MET A 1 21.94 24.18 24.92
N ALA A 2 22.31 24.80 23.80
CA ALA A 2 22.61 24.10 22.55
C ALA A 2 24.09 23.69 22.50
N SER A 3 24.35 22.41 22.28
CA SER A 3 25.69 21.84 22.16
C SER A 3 26.26 22.16 20.77
N THR A 4 27.16 23.14 20.67
CA THR A 4 27.91 23.43 19.45
C THR A 4 29.04 22.42 19.27
N ASN A 5 28.86 21.46 18.37
CA ASN A 5 29.91 20.54 17.93
C ASN A 5 30.73 21.23 16.82
N PRO A 6 32.06 21.49 17.00
CA PRO A 6 32.84 22.37 16.13
C PRO A 6 33.29 21.74 14.80
N LEU A 7 32.85 20.52 14.47
CA LEU A 7 33.28 19.81 13.26
C LEU A 7 32.40 20.06 12.02
N HIS A 8 31.24 20.71 12.17
CA HIS A 8 30.36 21.05 11.05
C HIS A 8 29.71 22.42 11.24
N ALA A 9 29.50 23.14 10.12
CA ALA A 9 28.73 24.38 10.13
C ALA A 9 27.29 24.10 10.62
N PRO A 10 26.69 24.98 11.44
CA PRO A 10 25.32 24.80 11.89
C PRO A 10 24.38 24.78 10.68
N VAL A 11 23.63 23.69 10.55
CA VAL A 11 22.66 23.49 9.47
C VAL A 11 21.54 24.52 9.61
N SER A 12 21.31 25.29 8.56
CA SER A 12 20.27 26.32 8.53
C SER A 12 18.88 25.68 8.62
N SER A 13 17.91 26.33 9.27
CA SER A 13 16.51 25.89 9.31
C SER A 13 15.91 25.65 7.91
N ALA A 14 16.42 26.33 6.88
CA ALA A 14 16.03 26.16 5.48
C ALA A 14 16.62 24.90 4.81
N GLN A 15 17.58 24.23 5.44
CA GLN A 15 18.19 22.97 5.01
C GLN A 15 17.60 21.75 5.71
N TYR A 16 16.63 21.95 6.61
CA TYR A 16 15.84 20.85 7.16
C TYR A 16 14.78 20.45 6.15
N SER A 17 15.06 19.38 5.39
CA SER A 17 14.02 18.68 4.66
C SER A 17 13.04 18.08 5.68
N SER A 18 11.77 18.47 5.63
CA SER A 18 10.68 17.79 6.35
C SER A 18 10.32 16.42 5.75
N TYR A 19 11.15 15.94 4.82
CA TYR A 19 10.98 14.70 4.08
C TYR A 19 11.57 13.54 4.90
N SER A 20 10.71 12.79 5.58
CA SER A 20 11.11 11.53 6.20
C SER A 20 11.16 10.44 5.14
N SER A 21 12.35 10.19 4.58
CA SER A 21 12.63 9.16 3.57
C SER A 21 12.49 7.72 4.08
N LEU A 22 12.05 7.52 5.33
CA LEU A 22 11.95 6.20 5.95
C LEU A 22 10.55 5.56 5.87
N SER A 23 9.48 6.32 5.67
CA SER A 23 8.12 5.74 5.60
C SER A 23 7.85 4.93 4.33
N GLY A 24 8.66 5.12 3.28
CA GLY A 24 8.61 4.33 2.04
C GLY A 24 9.67 3.21 1.95
N ALA A 25 10.51 3.03 2.99
CA ALA A 25 11.68 2.15 2.94
C ALA A 25 11.41 0.71 3.44
N LEU A 26 10.15 0.29 3.55
CA LEU A 26 9.81 -1.07 3.99
C LEU A 26 9.83 -2.11 2.86
N ILE A 27 10.00 -1.67 1.61
CA ILE A 27 10.35 -2.54 0.51
C ILE A 27 11.72 -2.07 0.00
N ASP A 28 12.71 -2.93 0.22
CA ASP A 28 14.08 -2.70 -0.21
C ASP A 28 14.09 -2.32 -1.71
N PRO A 29 14.61 -1.13 -2.09
CA PRO A 29 14.76 -0.74 -3.50
C PRO A 29 15.71 -1.70 -4.27
N SER A 30 16.35 -2.66 -3.60
CA SER A 30 17.06 -3.77 -4.24
C SER A 30 16.16 -4.87 -4.80
N HIS A 31 14.88 -4.93 -4.40
CA HIS A 31 13.98 -5.99 -4.85
C HIS A 31 13.56 -5.78 -6.31
N LYS A 32 14.06 -6.64 -7.19
CA LYS A 32 13.72 -6.66 -8.62
C LYS A 32 12.61 -7.67 -8.86
N PHE A 33 11.58 -7.23 -9.59
CA PHE A 33 10.59 -8.15 -10.13
C PHE A 33 11.22 -9.06 -11.19
N GLU A 34 10.74 -10.29 -11.27
CA GLU A 34 11.14 -11.24 -12.32
C GLU A 34 10.70 -10.75 -13.72
N SER A 35 9.53 -10.12 -13.80
CA SER A 35 9.04 -9.51 -15.04
C SER A 35 9.74 -8.17 -15.31
N PRO A 36 10.38 -7.98 -16.48
CA PRO A 36 11.01 -6.71 -16.83
C PRO A 36 9.99 -5.60 -17.14
N PHE A 37 8.72 -5.96 -17.36
CA PHE A 37 7.62 -5.02 -17.60
C PHE A 37 6.94 -4.56 -16.31
N ARG A 38 7.32 -5.16 -15.17
CA ARG A 38 6.74 -4.85 -13.87
C ARG A 38 7.51 -3.75 -13.18
N ARG A 39 6.80 -2.71 -12.75
CA ARG A 39 7.34 -1.57 -12.01
C ARG A 39 6.42 -1.17 -10.87
N TRP A 40 6.97 -0.62 -9.81
CA TRP A 40 6.18 -0.07 -8.70
C TRP A 40 5.28 1.08 -9.17
N LEU A 41 4.05 1.12 -8.65
CA LEU A 41 3.19 2.29 -8.72
C LEU A 41 3.64 3.27 -7.61
N PRO A 42 4.17 4.45 -7.95
CA PRO A 42 4.68 5.37 -6.93
C PRO A 42 3.52 6.08 -6.23
N GLN A 43 3.08 5.51 -5.12
CA GLN A 43 2.08 6.12 -4.26
C GLN A 43 2.76 6.99 -3.22
N SER A 44 2.31 8.24 -3.08
CA SER A 44 2.77 9.10 -1.98
C SER A 44 2.28 8.53 -0.64
N SER A 45 3.15 8.51 0.38
CA SER A 45 2.74 8.14 1.73
C SER A 45 1.70 9.12 2.26
N TYR A 46 0.60 8.60 2.78
CA TYR A 46 -0.44 9.42 3.39
C TYR A 46 0.12 10.17 4.62
N THR A 47 -0.14 11.47 4.68
CA THR A 47 0.17 12.29 5.86
C THR A 47 -1.10 12.99 6.31
N PRO A 48 -1.59 12.75 7.54
CA PRO A 48 -2.75 13.47 8.05
C PRO A 48 -2.43 14.96 8.19
N ALA A 49 -3.40 15.82 7.86
CA ALA A 49 -3.24 17.28 7.87
C ALA A 49 -3.04 17.87 9.29
N SER A 50 -3.40 17.12 10.34
CA SER A 50 -3.35 17.60 11.72
C SER A 50 -1.97 17.43 12.35
N LYS A 51 -1.53 18.45 13.11
CA LYS A 51 -0.32 18.49 13.98
C LYS A 51 -0.29 17.40 15.09
N TRP A 52 -1.23 16.48 15.08
CA TRP A 52 -1.44 15.43 16.09
C TRP A 52 -0.25 14.47 16.22
N ARG A 53 0.54 14.30 15.14
CA ARG A 53 1.78 13.52 15.16
C ARG A 53 2.79 13.99 16.22
N SER A 54 2.73 15.27 16.61
CA SER A 54 3.60 15.86 17.63
C SER A 54 3.14 15.60 19.07
N THR A 55 1.86 15.27 19.28
CA THR A 55 1.23 15.20 20.61
C THR A 55 0.95 13.76 21.07
N THR A 56 0.65 12.84 20.15
CA THR A 56 0.40 11.43 20.46
C THR A 56 1.48 10.54 19.88
N GLY A 57 2.74 10.89 20.13
CA GLY A 57 3.89 10.03 19.89
C GLY A 57 3.88 8.76 20.75
N THR A 58 2.75 8.06 20.84
CA THR A 58 2.75 6.64 21.05
C THR A 58 3.54 6.05 19.90
N ASP A 59 4.70 5.48 20.24
CA ASP A 59 5.37 4.44 19.48
C ASP A 59 4.33 3.34 19.19
N GLY A 60 3.53 3.58 18.14
CA GLY A 60 2.48 2.68 17.71
C GLY A 60 3.16 1.36 17.41
N HIS A 61 2.63 0.28 17.98
CA HIS A 61 3.09 -1.07 17.69
C HIS A 61 3.22 -1.19 16.17
N GLN A 62 4.46 -1.25 15.67
CA GLN A 62 4.71 -1.35 14.23
C GLN A 62 4.23 -2.73 13.81
N ILE A 63 3.00 -2.80 13.35
CA ILE A 63 2.45 -4.03 12.78
C ILE A 63 3.24 -4.25 11.47
N PRO A 64 3.89 -5.42 11.31
CA PRO A 64 4.72 -5.67 10.16
C PRO A 64 3.88 -5.61 8.88
N ALA A 65 4.52 -5.17 7.79
CA ALA A 65 3.92 -5.19 6.48
C ALA A 65 3.53 -6.63 6.10
N ILE A 66 2.41 -6.76 5.39
CA ILE A 66 1.86 -8.04 4.96
C ILE A 66 2.13 -8.15 3.46
N SER A 67 2.94 -9.13 3.04
CA SER A 67 3.17 -9.41 1.62
C SER A 67 2.13 -10.36 1.03
N PHE A 68 1.96 -10.31 -0.28
CA PHE A 68 1.08 -11.21 -1.03
C PHE A 68 1.86 -11.81 -2.17
N ASP A 69 1.97 -13.13 -2.23
CA ASP A 69 2.78 -13.83 -3.21
C ASP A 69 2.10 -15.14 -3.64
N PHE A 70 2.43 -15.62 -4.83
CA PHE A 70 2.13 -17.01 -5.19
C PHE A 70 3.10 -17.97 -4.50
N ILE A 71 2.67 -19.21 -4.30
CA ILE A 71 3.52 -20.28 -3.79
C ILE A 71 4.74 -20.42 -4.71
N GLY A 72 5.94 -20.37 -4.13
CA GLY A 72 7.21 -20.46 -4.86
C GLY A 72 7.71 -19.16 -5.48
N HIS A 73 6.94 -18.06 -5.44
CA HIS A 73 7.29 -16.78 -6.06
C HIS A 73 7.32 -15.65 -5.02
N SER A 74 8.32 -15.65 -4.15
CA SER A 74 8.44 -14.65 -3.09
C SER A 74 8.66 -13.23 -3.63
N LYS A 75 8.01 -12.27 -2.99
CA LYS A 75 8.07 -10.82 -3.28
C LYS A 75 7.64 -10.42 -4.70
N GLN A 76 7.01 -11.31 -5.45
CA GLN A 76 6.55 -11.01 -6.81
C GLN A 76 5.18 -10.34 -6.84
N GLY A 77 4.36 -10.51 -5.80
CA GLY A 77 2.99 -10.03 -5.84
C GLY A 77 2.01 -11.01 -6.49
N VAL A 78 0.72 -10.69 -6.39
CA VAL A 78 -0.38 -11.42 -7.01
C VAL A 78 -1.17 -10.47 -7.92
N PRO A 79 -1.42 -10.81 -9.20
CA PRO A 79 -2.23 -9.98 -10.08
C PRO A 79 -3.63 -9.75 -9.48
N MET A 80 -4.06 -8.49 -9.42
CA MET A 80 -5.36 -8.12 -8.83
C MET A 80 -6.54 -8.72 -9.61
N ARG A 81 -6.37 -8.97 -10.91
CA ARG A 81 -7.34 -9.73 -11.73
C ARG A 81 -7.59 -11.12 -11.17
N GLU A 82 -6.55 -11.86 -10.80
CA GLU A 82 -6.67 -13.20 -10.22
C GLU A 82 -7.36 -13.16 -8.86
N LEU A 83 -7.00 -12.18 -8.02
CA LEU A 83 -7.62 -11.95 -6.71
C LEU A 83 -9.11 -11.64 -6.82
N ASN A 84 -9.53 -10.92 -7.87
CA ASN A 84 -10.92 -10.50 -8.05
C ASN A 84 -11.79 -11.57 -8.72
N MET A 85 -11.21 -12.43 -9.57
CA MET A 85 -11.95 -13.43 -10.35
C MET A 85 -12.08 -14.79 -9.65
N ARG A 86 -11.14 -15.16 -8.77
CA ARG A 86 -11.09 -16.48 -8.14
C ARG A 86 -11.89 -16.54 -6.84
N SER A 87 -12.36 -17.74 -6.51
CA SER A 87 -12.90 -18.04 -5.18
C SER A 87 -11.78 -18.09 -4.14
N LEU A 88 -12.13 -17.86 -2.87
CA LEU A 88 -11.20 -18.01 -1.75
C LEU A 88 -10.56 -19.41 -1.69
N SER A 89 -11.31 -20.46 -2.04
CA SER A 89 -10.78 -21.83 -2.10
C SER A 89 -9.69 -21.99 -3.16
N ALA A 90 -9.82 -21.35 -4.31
CA ALA A 90 -8.79 -21.38 -5.36
C ALA A 90 -7.58 -20.54 -4.95
N LEU A 91 -7.79 -19.37 -4.36
CA LEU A 91 -6.70 -18.53 -3.82
C LEU A 91 -5.93 -19.26 -2.72
N ALA A 92 -6.61 -20.05 -1.88
CA ALA A 92 -6.01 -20.86 -0.83
C ALA A 92 -4.99 -21.89 -1.34
N GLN A 93 -5.12 -22.34 -2.60
CA GLN A 93 -4.21 -23.30 -3.22
C GLN A 93 -3.08 -22.64 -4.00
N MET A 94 -3.15 -21.33 -4.26
CA MET A 94 -2.22 -20.63 -5.15
C MET A 94 -1.33 -19.64 -4.41
N MET A 95 -1.86 -18.98 -3.37
CA MET A 95 -1.15 -17.94 -2.62
C MET A 95 -0.33 -18.54 -1.48
N ASP A 96 0.86 -17.99 -1.27
CA ASP A 96 1.65 -18.31 -0.09
C ASP A 96 0.92 -17.84 1.17
N ARG A 97 0.85 -18.73 2.17
CA ARG A 97 0.18 -18.49 3.46
C ARG A 97 -1.24 -17.94 3.36
N ALA A 98 -1.98 -18.34 2.32
CA ALA A 98 -3.32 -17.83 2.03
C ALA A 98 -4.32 -17.88 3.21
N ASN A 99 -4.27 -18.98 3.98
CA ASN A 99 -5.16 -19.23 5.12
C ASN A 99 -4.61 -18.70 6.46
N GLU A 100 -3.42 -18.10 6.46
CA GLU A 100 -2.85 -17.48 7.65
C GLU A 100 -3.74 -16.30 8.07
N SER A 101 -4.10 -16.26 9.36
CA SER A 101 -4.81 -15.11 9.89
C SER A 101 -3.87 -13.91 9.96
N VAL A 102 -4.27 -12.85 9.29
CA VAL A 102 -3.60 -11.56 9.33
C VAL A 102 -4.22 -10.73 10.45
N PHE A 103 -3.42 -9.89 11.10
CA PHE A 103 -3.85 -9.01 12.20
C PHE A 103 -4.32 -9.68 13.51
N ALA A 104 -4.34 -11.01 13.61
CA ALA A 104 -4.80 -11.72 14.80
C ALA A 104 -4.13 -11.27 16.11
N SER A 105 -2.82 -10.97 16.07
CA SER A 105 -2.05 -10.51 17.22
C SER A 105 -2.05 -8.98 17.42
N SER A 106 -2.66 -8.23 16.50
CA SER A 106 -2.60 -6.76 16.53
C SER A 106 -3.66 -6.11 17.44
N GLY A 107 -4.71 -6.85 17.79
CA GLY A 107 -5.88 -6.29 18.48
C GLY A 107 -6.76 -5.37 17.63
N LEU A 108 -6.41 -5.13 16.36
CA LEU A 108 -7.20 -4.32 15.45
C LEU A 108 -8.47 -5.05 15.03
N GLN A 109 -9.61 -4.36 15.13
CA GLN A 109 -10.89 -4.85 14.63
C GLN A 109 -11.20 -4.32 13.23
N ARG A 110 -10.57 -3.20 12.86
CA ARG A 110 -10.79 -2.48 11.61
C ARG A 110 -9.51 -1.75 11.21
N ILE A 111 -9.31 -1.60 9.91
CA ILE A 111 -8.31 -0.70 9.32
C ILE A 111 -8.96 0.23 8.31
N THR A 112 -8.32 1.35 8.03
CA THR A 112 -8.69 2.28 6.98
C THR A 112 -7.70 2.15 5.81
N LEU A 113 -8.15 1.57 4.69
CA LEU A 113 -7.37 1.56 3.45
C LEU A 113 -7.42 2.94 2.80
N ARG A 114 -6.25 3.49 2.45
CA ARG A 114 -6.14 4.64 1.55
C ARG A 114 -5.42 4.27 0.25
N ILE A 115 -5.96 4.74 -0.87
CA ILE A 115 -5.33 4.62 -2.20
C ILE A 115 -4.85 6.01 -2.62
N MET A 116 -3.55 6.15 -2.83
CA MET A 116 -2.91 7.43 -3.21
C MET A 116 -2.38 7.31 -4.63
N TRP A 117 -3.27 7.39 -5.61
CA TRP A 117 -2.90 7.14 -7.00
C TRP A 117 -2.23 8.38 -7.64
N PRO A 118 -1.01 8.26 -8.19
CA PRO A 118 -0.21 9.40 -8.65
C PRO A 118 -0.83 10.24 -9.78
N GLY A 119 -1.66 9.62 -10.62
CA GLY A 119 -2.41 10.32 -11.69
C GLY A 119 -3.73 10.94 -11.25
N TYR A 120 -4.19 10.73 -10.02
CA TYR A 120 -5.51 11.16 -9.53
C TYR A 120 -5.40 11.65 -8.08
N THR A 121 -4.50 12.61 -7.85
CA THR A 121 -4.19 13.10 -6.50
C THR A 121 -5.36 13.85 -5.86
N HIS A 122 -6.27 14.37 -6.69
CA HIS A 122 -7.51 15.01 -6.27
C HIS A 122 -8.63 14.00 -5.92
N VAL A 123 -8.50 12.72 -6.28
CA VAL A 123 -9.50 11.70 -5.98
C VAL A 123 -9.19 11.07 -4.63
N GLU A 124 -9.92 11.49 -3.60
CA GLU A 124 -9.74 10.94 -2.27
C GLU A 124 -10.44 9.58 -2.12
N TRP A 125 -9.67 8.52 -1.84
CA TRP A 125 -10.20 7.18 -1.59
C TRP A 125 -9.76 6.66 -0.22
N ALA A 126 -10.73 6.57 0.70
CA ALA A 126 -10.58 5.95 2.00
C ALA A 126 -11.73 4.98 2.27
N ARG A 127 -11.41 3.74 2.67
CA ARG A 127 -12.42 2.71 2.96
C ARG A 127 -12.05 1.93 4.21
N ALA A 128 -13.01 1.80 5.12
CA ALA A 128 -12.89 0.92 6.27
C ALA A 128 -12.96 -0.55 5.81
N ILE A 129 -12.07 -1.37 6.36
CA ILE A 129 -12.06 -2.82 6.20
C ILE A 129 -12.19 -3.42 7.60
N ASP A 130 -13.28 -4.12 7.83
CA ASP A 130 -13.48 -4.86 9.07
C ASP A 130 -12.67 -6.16 9.04
N LEU A 131 -11.90 -6.42 10.11
CA LEU A 131 -10.98 -7.55 10.20
C LEU A 131 -11.59 -8.78 10.88
N VAL A 132 -12.76 -8.64 11.51
CA VAL A 132 -13.36 -9.65 12.38
C VAL A 132 -14.82 -10.00 12.06
N SER A 133 -15.44 -9.37 11.05
CA SER A 133 -16.88 -9.51 10.78
C SER A 133 -17.35 -10.94 10.48
N HIS A 134 -16.44 -11.82 10.01
CA HIS A 134 -16.73 -13.21 9.67
C HIS A 134 -15.72 -14.20 10.26
N GLY A 135 -15.16 -13.85 11.43
CA GLY A 135 -14.01 -14.52 12.01
C GLY A 135 -12.69 -13.84 11.62
N PRO A 136 -11.54 -14.42 12.02
CA PRO A 136 -10.24 -13.82 11.76
C PRO A 136 -9.97 -13.66 10.27
N MET A 137 -9.68 -12.43 9.82
CA MET A 137 -9.29 -12.14 8.44
C MET A 137 -8.10 -13.00 8.03
N THR A 138 -8.21 -13.72 6.90
CA THR A 138 -7.09 -14.44 6.30
C THR A 138 -6.35 -13.59 5.27
N ARG A 139 -5.11 -13.95 4.96
CA ARG A 139 -4.30 -13.27 3.93
C ARG A 139 -5.01 -13.23 2.57
N ALA A 140 -5.63 -14.33 2.14
CA ALA A 140 -6.39 -14.39 0.89
C ALA A 140 -7.64 -13.49 0.91
N GLN A 141 -8.37 -13.47 2.03
CA GLN A 141 -9.54 -12.59 2.19
C GLN A 141 -9.12 -11.12 2.12
N LEU A 142 -8.05 -10.74 2.82
CA LEU A 142 -7.51 -9.39 2.78
C LEU A 142 -7.12 -9.01 1.34
N ALA A 143 -6.37 -9.87 0.65
CA ALA A 143 -5.94 -9.62 -0.73
C ALA A 143 -7.13 -9.40 -1.67
N GLN A 144 -8.18 -10.22 -1.56
CA GLN A 144 -9.39 -10.08 -2.36
C GLN A 144 -10.14 -8.78 -2.05
N VAL A 145 -10.26 -8.40 -0.77
CA VAL A 145 -10.88 -7.12 -0.36
C VAL A 145 -10.08 -5.93 -0.90
N LEU A 146 -8.75 -5.99 -0.86
CA LEU A 146 -7.88 -4.95 -1.43
C LEU A 146 -8.10 -4.84 -2.94
N ALA A 147 -8.06 -5.96 -3.67
CA ALA A 147 -8.29 -5.98 -5.11
C ALA A 147 -9.67 -5.39 -5.50
N GLN A 148 -10.72 -5.71 -4.75
CA GLN A 148 -12.06 -5.14 -4.95
C GLN A 148 -12.09 -3.62 -4.70
N ASN A 149 -11.38 -3.13 -3.69
CA ASN A 149 -11.26 -1.69 -3.45
C ASN A 149 -10.55 -0.97 -4.59
N PHE A 150 -9.47 -1.55 -5.14
CA PHE A 150 -8.81 -1.01 -6.32
C PHE A 150 -9.70 -1.03 -7.55
N ALA A 151 -10.47 -2.09 -7.79
CA ALA A 151 -11.41 -2.14 -8.91
C ALA A 151 -12.42 -0.99 -8.83
N ARG A 152 -13.04 -0.80 -7.66
CA ARG A 152 -13.99 0.30 -7.42
C ARG A 152 -13.35 1.69 -7.53
N PHE A 153 -12.13 1.84 -7.01
CA PHE A 153 -11.39 3.09 -7.17
C PHE A 153 -11.15 3.40 -8.65
N MET A 154 -10.71 2.41 -9.44
CA MET A 154 -10.48 2.59 -10.87
C MET A 154 -11.77 2.90 -11.63
N ASP A 155 -12.91 2.36 -11.22
CA ASP A 155 -14.21 2.69 -11.83
C ASP A 155 -14.59 4.16 -11.61
N VAL A 156 -14.34 4.70 -10.43
CA VAL A 156 -14.54 6.13 -10.13
C VAL A 156 -13.49 6.99 -10.85
N ALA A 157 -12.21 6.65 -10.75
CA ALA A 157 -11.14 7.44 -11.36
C ALA A 157 -11.24 7.50 -12.90
N ARG A 158 -11.88 6.52 -13.55
CA ARG A 158 -12.13 6.54 -15.00
C ARG A 158 -13.05 7.68 -15.45
N THR A 159 -13.90 8.22 -14.57
CA THR A 159 -14.76 9.36 -14.89
C THR A 159 -14.08 10.71 -14.62
N GLU A 160 -12.93 10.69 -13.97
CA GLU A 160 -12.16 11.87 -13.61
C GLU A 160 -11.04 12.14 -14.62
N ARG A 161 -10.60 13.40 -14.70
CA ARG A 161 -9.47 13.78 -15.54
C ARG A 161 -8.15 13.51 -14.81
N PRO A 162 -7.19 12.79 -15.40
CA PRO A 162 -5.90 12.57 -14.73
C PRO A 162 -5.08 13.86 -14.62
N ASP A 163 -4.40 14.01 -13.48
CA ASP A 163 -3.40 15.06 -13.23
C ASP A 163 -2.11 14.76 -14.02
N VAL A 164 -1.75 13.47 -14.10
CA VAL A 164 -0.53 12.97 -14.77
C VAL A 164 -0.91 11.85 -15.74
N SER A 165 -0.68 12.08 -17.03
CA SER A 165 -1.11 11.15 -18.10
C SER A 165 -0.41 9.79 -18.07
N GLU A 166 0.84 9.71 -17.57
CA GLU A 166 1.56 8.44 -17.43
C GLU A 166 0.82 7.43 -16.51
N TYR A 167 0.07 7.95 -15.54
CA TYR A 167 -0.70 7.14 -14.59
C TYR A 167 -2.20 7.23 -14.84
N ALA A 168 -2.62 7.64 -16.04
CA ALA A 168 -4.03 7.69 -16.39
C ALA A 168 -4.66 6.28 -16.37
N ILE A 169 -5.89 6.20 -15.86
CA ILE A 169 -6.68 4.97 -15.82
C ILE A 169 -7.67 5.02 -16.98
N GLY A 170 -7.71 3.94 -17.79
CA GLY A 170 -8.68 3.83 -18.88
C GLY A 170 -8.12 3.15 -20.13
N PRO A 171 -8.88 3.15 -21.24
CA PRO A 171 -8.44 2.60 -22.51
C PRO A 171 -7.14 3.29 -22.98
N GLY A 172 -6.07 2.51 -23.18
CA GLY A 172 -4.73 3.01 -23.52
C GLY A 172 -3.84 3.42 -22.32
N GLY A 173 -4.42 3.52 -21.13
CA GLY A 173 -3.72 3.77 -19.87
C GLY A 173 -3.48 2.51 -19.05
N ILE A 174 -3.43 2.68 -17.73
CA ILE A 174 -3.36 1.58 -16.76
C ILE A 174 -4.77 0.97 -16.62
N GLN A 175 -4.85 -0.34 -16.80
CA GLN A 175 -6.07 -1.13 -16.65
C GLN A 175 -5.95 -2.01 -15.41
N PHE A 176 -7.09 -2.48 -14.90
CA PHE A 176 -7.12 -3.31 -13.69
C PHE A 176 -6.29 -4.58 -13.82
N GLU A 177 -6.23 -5.17 -15.02
CA GLU A 177 -5.41 -6.35 -15.30
C GLU A 177 -3.91 -6.10 -15.25
N HIS A 178 -3.47 -4.85 -15.34
CA HIS A 178 -2.07 -4.50 -15.16
C HIS A 178 -1.67 -4.43 -13.69
N LEU A 179 -2.62 -4.44 -12.74
CA LEU A 179 -2.31 -4.25 -11.33
C LEU A 179 -1.86 -5.54 -10.67
N VAL A 180 -0.79 -5.43 -9.88
CA VAL A 180 -0.24 -6.51 -9.07
C VAL A 180 -0.19 -6.02 -7.63
N LEU A 181 -0.90 -6.71 -6.74
CA LEU A 181 -0.85 -6.47 -5.31
C LEU A 181 0.39 -7.15 -4.73
N VAL A 182 1.31 -6.40 -4.14
CA VAL A 182 2.56 -6.93 -3.59
C VAL A 182 2.54 -6.96 -2.06
N GLY A 183 1.96 -5.94 -1.44
CA GLY A 183 1.92 -5.85 0.01
C GLY A 183 0.90 -4.85 0.52
N ILE A 184 0.86 -4.70 1.84
CA ILE A 184 0.19 -3.60 2.52
C ILE A 184 0.96 -3.26 3.78
N HIS A 185 1.13 -1.97 4.06
CA HIS A 185 1.87 -1.48 5.21
C HIS A 185 1.09 -0.39 5.96
N ASN A 186 1.36 -0.29 7.26
CA ASN A 186 0.82 0.76 8.10
C ASN A 186 1.57 2.07 7.85
N VAL A 187 0.82 3.17 7.76
CA VAL A 187 1.39 4.49 7.49
C VAL A 187 1.17 5.43 8.68
N PHE A 188 0.01 5.34 9.31
CA PHE A 188 -0.36 6.13 10.46
C PHE A 188 -1.57 5.50 11.18
N GLU A 189 -1.47 5.25 12.49
CA GLU A 189 -2.57 4.68 13.31
C GLU A 189 -3.24 3.45 12.66
N ASP A 190 -4.53 3.53 12.32
CA ASP A 190 -5.29 2.48 11.63
C ASP A 190 -5.27 2.64 10.10
N VAL A 191 -4.48 3.57 9.55
CA VAL A 191 -4.38 3.86 8.12
C VAL A 191 -3.31 2.99 7.46
N TRP A 192 -3.73 2.27 6.43
CA TRP A 192 -2.90 1.35 5.67
C TRP A 192 -2.90 1.71 4.18
N GLN A 193 -1.76 1.50 3.53
CA GLN A 193 -1.60 1.66 2.09
C GLN A 193 -1.11 0.35 1.49
N ALA A 194 -1.69 -0.01 0.34
CA ALA A 194 -1.26 -1.18 -0.40
C ALA A 194 -0.03 -0.85 -1.23
N ASP A 195 0.92 -1.76 -1.27
CA ASP A 195 2.06 -1.75 -2.18
C ASP A 195 1.65 -2.41 -3.49
N VAL A 196 1.67 -1.63 -4.57
CA VAL A 196 1.13 -2.02 -5.87
C VAL A 196 2.18 -1.85 -6.94
N ALA A 197 2.26 -2.83 -7.84
CA ALA A 197 3.02 -2.76 -9.06
C ALA A 197 2.09 -2.74 -10.29
N ILE A 198 2.61 -2.22 -11.39
CA ILE A 198 2.00 -2.22 -12.71
C ILE A 198 2.81 -3.16 -13.60
N ASP A 199 2.16 -4.08 -14.27
CA ASP A 199 2.72 -5.01 -15.25
C ASP A 199 1.92 -4.89 -16.56
N ARG A 200 2.54 -4.38 -17.63
CA ARG A 200 1.86 -4.06 -18.92
C ARG A 200 2.14 -5.09 -20.03
N ARG A 201 2.35 -6.34 -19.65
CA ARG A 201 2.59 -7.42 -20.61
C ARG A 201 1.37 -7.73 -21.46
#